data_AF-A0A929XQM7-F1
#
_entry.id   AF-A0A929XQM7-F1
#
_cell.length_a   1.000
_cell.length_b   1.000
_cell.length_c   1.000
_cell.angle_alpha   90.00
_cell.angle_beta   90.00
_cell.angle_gamma   90.00
#
_symmetry.space_group_name_H-M   'P 1'
#
loop_
_entity.id
_entity.type
_entity.pdbx_description
1 polymer ?
#
loop_
_entity_poly.entity_id
_entity_poly.type
_entity_poly.pdbx_seq_one_letter_code
_entity_poly.pdbx_strand_id
1 'polypeptide(L)'
;MNPDNRWVRLAQLIPWDEYEACYASRFTSTLGNVAKPCRMALGALIIQKKLGFSDQELVEEITENPYLQYFIGLPGYQEVPPFDATTLVSFRKRFNVDMSI
;
A
#
# COMPACT_ATOMS: atom_id res chain seq x y z
N MET A 1 17.91 -3.09 -5.43
CA MET A 1 17.47 -2.03 -4.50
C MET A 1 18.57 -1.80 -3.47
N ASN A 2 18.83 -0.56 -3.05
CA ASN A 2 19.76 -0.29 -1.95
C ASN A 2 19.14 -0.72 -0.60
N PRO A 3 19.76 -1.65 0.16
CA PRO A 3 19.23 -2.10 1.46
C PRO A 3 19.19 -1.00 2.52
N ASP A 4 20.02 0.03 2.41
CA ASP A 4 20.06 1.16 3.35
C ASP A 4 18.99 2.22 3.08
N ASN A 5 18.25 2.10 1.97
CA ASN A 5 17.17 3.02 1.66
C ASN A 5 16.08 2.98 2.74
N ARG A 6 15.59 4.16 3.15
CA ARG A 6 14.59 4.31 4.22
C ARG A 6 13.33 3.45 4.02
N TRP A 7 12.86 3.30 2.78
CA TRP A 7 11.66 2.52 2.47
C TRP A 7 11.93 1.03 2.48
N VAL A 8 13.12 0.59 2.07
CA VAL A 8 13.53 -0.82 2.15
C VAL A 8 13.62 -1.25 3.61
N ARG A 9 14.29 -0.45 4.45
CA ARG A 9 14.38 -0.71 5.89
C ARG A 9 13.01 -0.68 6.55
N LEU A 10 12.18 0.30 6.25
CA LEU A 10 10.84 0.39 6.83
C LEU A 10 9.97 -0.82 6.43
N ALA A 11 10.06 -1.30 5.18
CA ALA A 11 9.35 -2.50 4.75
C ALA A 11 9.79 -3.75 5.52
N GLN A 12 11.06 -3.85 5.94
CA GLN A 12 11.54 -5.01 6.72
C GLN A 12 11.06 -4.99 8.17
N LEU A 13 10.71 -3.83 8.72
CA LEU A 13 10.24 -3.67 10.09
C LEU A 13 8.75 -3.94 10.27
N ILE A 14 7.98 -3.85 9.19
CA ILE A 14 6.52 -4.03 9.24
C ILE A 14 6.21 -5.53 9.12
N PRO A 15 5.48 -6.14 10.07
CA PRO A 15 5.06 -7.54 9.98
C PRO A 15 3.92 -7.70 8.97
N TRP A 16 4.24 -7.63 7.68
CA TRP A 16 3.24 -7.63 6.60
C TRP A 16 2.31 -8.84 6.64
N ASP A 17 2.83 -10.03 6.95
CA ASP A 17 2.06 -11.26 6.98
C ASP A 17 0.96 -11.24 8.05
N GLU A 18 1.21 -10.59 9.20
CA GLU A 18 0.22 -10.44 10.27
C GLU A 18 -0.91 -9.49 9.84
N TYR A 19 -0.55 -8.36 9.23
CA TYR A 19 -1.53 -7.43 8.69
C TYR A 19 -2.33 -8.04 7.54
N GLU A 20 -1.69 -8.80 6.65
CA GLU A 20 -2.33 -9.49 5.54
C GLU A 20 -3.31 -10.55 6.07
N ALA A 21 -2.92 -11.35 7.07
CA ALA A 21 -3.80 -12.33 7.69
C ALA A 21 -5.02 -11.68 8.35
N CYS A 22 -4.81 -10.60 9.11
CA CYS A 22 -5.89 -9.83 9.71
C CYS A 22 -6.82 -9.25 8.65
N TYR A 23 -6.26 -8.65 7.60
CA TYR A 23 -6.99 -8.06 6.48
C TYR A 23 -7.78 -9.10 5.68
N ALA A 24 -7.17 -10.24 5.34
CA ALA A 24 -7.79 -11.34 4.61
C ALA A 24 -8.94 -11.98 5.38
N SER A 25 -8.81 -12.12 6.72
CA SER A 25 -9.88 -12.67 7.57
C SER A 25 -11.20 -11.89 7.51
N ARG A 26 -11.18 -10.65 6.99
CA ARG A 26 -12.33 -9.76 6.91
C ARG A 26 -13.03 -9.78 5.56
N PHE A 27 -12.46 -10.43 4.55
CA PHE A 27 -13.13 -10.67 3.28
C PHE A 27 -13.85 -12.02 3.33
N THR A 28 -15.17 -11.98 3.56
CA THR A 28 -16.03 -13.17 3.65
C THR A 28 -16.47 -13.74 2.31
N SER A 29 -16.17 -13.05 1.19
CA SER A 29 -16.63 -13.44 -0.15
C SER A 29 -15.48 -13.80 -1.08
N THR A 30 -15.54 -15.02 -1.63
CA THR A 30 -14.66 -15.53 -2.70
C THR A 30 -15.08 -15.04 -4.10
N LEU A 31 -16.15 -14.25 -4.22
CA LEU A 31 -16.76 -13.88 -5.50
C LEU A 31 -16.60 -12.39 -5.82
N GLY A 32 -15.89 -12.11 -6.92
CA GLY A 32 -16.15 -10.96 -7.79
C GLY A 32 -15.14 -9.81 -7.80
N ASN A 33 -14.35 -9.62 -6.74
CA ASN A 33 -13.27 -8.63 -6.74
C ASN A 33 -12.17 -9.07 -5.79
N VAL A 34 -11.05 -9.57 -6.33
CA VAL A 34 -9.85 -9.84 -5.54
C VAL A 34 -9.42 -8.51 -4.91
N ALA A 35 -9.51 -8.42 -3.59
CA ALA A 35 -9.05 -7.24 -2.88
C ALA A 35 -7.57 -7.02 -3.19
N LYS A 36 -7.18 -5.77 -3.45
CA LYS A 36 -5.76 -5.41 -3.54
C LYS A 36 -5.05 -5.87 -2.26
N PRO A 37 -3.80 -6.37 -2.34
CA PRO A 37 -3.05 -6.87 -1.19
C PRO A 37 -3.03 -5.85 -0.04
N CYS A 38 -3.07 -6.32 1.21
CA CYS A 38 -2.99 -5.44 2.39
C CYS A 38 -1.74 -4.57 2.35
N ARG A 39 -0.59 -5.16 2.00
CA ARG A 39 0.68 -4.42 1.88
C ARG A 39 0.60 -3.24 0.92
N MET A 40 -0.14 -3.38 -0.19
CA MET A 40 -0.32 -2.28 -1.14
C MET A 40 -1.17 -1.16 -0.52
N ALA A 41 -2.30 -1.53 0.06
CA ALA A 41 -3.25 -0.57 0.61
C ALA A 41 -2.68 0.16 1.84
N LEU A 42 -2.15 -0.59 2.80
CA LEU A 42 -1.53 -0.04 4.00
C LEU A 42 -0.24 0.73 3.67
N GLY A 43 0.59 0.19 2.77
CA GLY A 43 1.83 0.84 2.35
C GLY A 43 1.58 2.20 1.71
N ALA A 44 0.59 2.32 0.82
CA ALA A 44 0.21 3.58 0.20
C ALA A 44 -0.23 4.62 1.26
N LEU A 45 -1.06 4.22 2.23
CA LEU A 45 -1.51 5.10 3.30
C LEU A 45 -0.37 5.56 4.22
N ILE A 46 0.60 4.67 4.50
CA ILE A 46 1.81 5.03 5.27
C ILE A 46 2.63 6.08 4.52
N ILE A 47 2.86 5.89 3.21
CA ILE A 47 3.59 6.86 2.38
C ILE A 47 2.86 8.21 2.40
N GLN A 48 1.54 8.19 2.15
CA GLN A 48 0.70 9.37 2.14
C GLN A 48 0.80 10.16 3.44
N LYS A 49 0.62 9.49 4.60
CA LYS A 49 0.69 10.13 5.92
C LYS A 49 2.08 10.65 6.24
N LYS A 50 3.15 9.97 5.79
CA LYS A 50 4.54 10.38 6.04
C LYS A 50 5.00 11.57 5.19
N LEU A 51 4.55 11.64 3.93
CA LEU A 51 5.03 12.64 2.97
C LEU A 51 4.03 13.78 2.73
N GLY A 52 2.77 13.62 3.15
CA GLY A 52 1.75 14.66 3.03
C GLY A 52 1.20 14.83 1.61
N PHE A 53 1.35 13.81 0.76
CA PHE A 53 0.87 13.86 -0.63
C PHE A 53 -0.66 13.84 -0.73
N SER A 54 -1.17 14.56 -1.73
CA SER A 54 -2.54 14.36 -2.22
C SER A 54 -2.69 12.95 -2.82
N ASP A 55 -3.94 12.54 -3.06
CA ASP A 55 -4.22 11.22 -3.65
C ASP A 55 -3.62 11.08 -5.06
N GLN A 56 -3.58 12.16 -5.85
CA GLN A 56 -3.02 12.16 -7.20
C GLN A 56 -1.49 12.14 -7.18
N GLU A 57 -0.88 13.05 -6.40
CA GLU A 57 0.59 13.10 -6.25
C GLU A 57 1.13 11.78 -5.72
N LEU A 58 0.44 11.11 -4.79
CA LEU A 58 0.87 9.82 -4.28
C LEU A 58 0.95 8.76 -5.39
N VAL A 59 -0.03 8.73 -6.29
CA VAL A 59 -0.05 7.77 -7.40
C VAL A 59 1.11 8.04 -8.36
N GLU A 60 1.38 9.31 -8.68
CA GLU A 60 2.51 9.72 -9.53
C GLU A 60 3.84 9.35 -8.87
N GLU A 61 4.04 9.71 -7.61
CA GLU A 61 5.25 9.40 -6.84
C GLU A 61 5.51 7.89 -6.73
N ILE A 62 4.47 7.09 -6.49
CA ILE A 62 4.61 5.64 -6.48
C ILE A 62 4.97 5.12 -7.88
N THR A 63 4.40 5.70 -8.93
CA THR A 63 4.67 5.28 -10.31
C THR A 63 6.12 5.57 -10.69
N GLU A 64 6.66 6.73 -10.31
CA GLU A 64 8.02 7.14 -10.67
C GLU A 64 9.11 6.54 -9.76
N ASN A 65 8.77 6.17 -8.52
CA ASN A 65 9.76 5.79 -7.52
C ASN A 65 9.83 4.27 -7.26
N PRO A 66 10.91 3.57 -7.70
CA PRO A 66 11.06 2.13 -7.50
C PRO A 66 11.10 1.71 -6.02
N TYR A 67 11.56 2.58 -5.11
CA TYR A 67 11.56 2.28 -3.68
C TYR A 67 10.15 2.30 -3.07
N LEU A 68 9.29 3.21 -3.54
CA LEU A 68 7.89 3.24 -3.11
C LEU A 68 7.13 2.04 -3.67
N GLN A 69 7.38 1.66 -4.92
CA GLN A 69 6.82 0.43 -5.52
C GLN A 69 7.21 -0.81 -4.72
N TYR A 70 8.49 -0.94 -4.35
CA TYR A 70 8.94 -2.01 -3.47
C TYR A 70 8.24 -1.98 -2.10
N PHE A 71 8.09 -0.78 -1.52
CA PHE A 71 7.46 -0.62 -0.21
C PHE A 71 6.03 -1.16 -0.22
N ILE A 72 5.24 -0.79 -1.24
CA ILE A 72 3.85 -1.26 -1.41
C ILE A 72 3.74 -2.70 -1.91
N GLY A 73 4.87 -3.40 -2.12
CA GLY A 73 4.90 -4.83 -2.43
C GLY A 73 4.76 -5.17 -3.91
N LEU A 74 5.08 -4.26 -4.83
CA LEU A 74 5.16 -4.61 -6.26
C LEU A 74 6.37 -5.52 -6.52
N PRO A 75 6.24 -6.51 -7.43
CA PRO A 75 7.28 -7.50 -7.69
C PRO A 75 8.51 -6.91 -8.43
N GLY A 76 8.33 -5.75 -9.06
CA GLY A 76 9.36 -5.05 -9.81
C GLY A 76 8.87 -3.65 -10.16
N TYR A 77 9.78 -2.83 -10.69
CA TYR A 77 9.44 -1.51 -11.20
C TYR A 77 8.54 -1.63 -12.43
N GLN A 78 7.47 -0.85 -12.46
CA GLN A 78 6.57 -0.69 -13.59
C GLN A 78 6.26 0.79 -13.81
N GLU A 79 6.11 1.20 -15.07
CA GLU A 79 5.78 2.59 -15.45
C GLU A 79 4.28 2.88 -15.40
N VAL A 80 3.46 1.85 -15.19
CA VAL A 80 2.00 1.98 -15.11
C VAL A 80 1.60 2.16 -13.64
N PRO A 81 0.71 3.13 -13.34
CA PRO A 81 0.17 3.30 -12.00
C PRO A 81 -0.44 2.01 -11.43
N PRO A 82 -0.11 1.63 -10.17
CA PRO A 82 -0.63 0.39 -9.58
C PRO A 82 -2.12 0.44 -9.22
N PHE A 83 -2.66 1.65 -9.10
CA PHE A 83 -4.06 1.94 -8.81
C PHE A 83 -4.39 3.41 -9.10
N ASP A 84 -5.68 3.71 -9.25
CA ASP A 84 -6.18 5.08 -9.39
C ASP A 84 -6.30 5.79 -8.04
N ALA A 85 -6.22 7.12 -8.04
CA ALA A 85 -6.39 7.97 -6.85
C ALA A 85 -7.70 7.67 -6.08
N THR A 86 -8.78 7.34 -6.79
CA THR A 86 -10.07 6.97 -6.19
C THR A 86 -9.99 5.71 -5.32
N THR A 87 -9.03 4.82 -5.61
CA THR A 87 -8.77 3.60 -4.84
C THR A 87 -8.30 3.92 -3.42
N LEU A 88 -7.60 5.04 -3.22
CA LEU A 88 -7.13 5.46 -1.90
C LEU A 88 -8.29 5.78 -0.95
N VAL A 89 -9.41 6.28 -1.47
CA VAL A 89 -10.64 6.48 -0.68
C VAL A 89 -11.15 5.13 -0.15
N SER A 90 -11.14 4.09 -0.99
CA SER A 90 -11.52 2.74 -0.58
C SER A 90 -10.54 2.15 0.44
N PHE A 91 -9.23 2.39 0.28
CA PHE A 91 -8.23 1.96 1.26
C PHE A 91 -8.49 2.63 2.61
N ARG A 92 -8.63 3.96 2.65
CA ARG A 92 -8.93 4.68 3.90
C ARG A 92 -10.20 4.17 4.57
N LYS A 93 -11.28 3.93 3.83
CA LYS A 93 -12.52 3.38 4.43
C LYS A 93 -12.28 2.02 5.10
N ARG A 94 -11.47 1.15 4.49
CA ARG A 94 -11.13 -0.17 5.07
C ARG A 94 -10.30 -0.09 6.33
N PHE A 95 -9.38 0.88 6.42
CA PHE A 95 -8.53 1.02 7.61
C PHE A 95 -9.10 1.96 8.67
N ASN A 96 -9.87 2.98 8.31
CA ASN A 96 -10.45 3.96 9.24
C ASN A 96 -11.68 3.43 9.98
N VAL A 97 -12.38 2.44 9.42
CA VAL A 97 -13.49 1.76 10.11
C VAL A 97 -12.96 0.75 11.14
N ASP A 98 -11.73 0.25 10.98
CA ASP A 98 -11.28 -0.96 11.67
C ASP A 98 -9.92 -0.86 12.39
N MET A 99 -9.11 0.17 12.15
CA MET A 99 -7.76 0.31 12.73
C MET A 99 -7.55 1.77 13.13
N SER A 100 -7.71 2.07 14.42
CA SER A 100 -7.29 3.37 14.97
C SER A 100 -5.76 3.46 14.92
N ILE A 101 -5.23 4.03 13.84
CA ILE A 101 -3.79 4.28 13.59
C ILE A 101 -3.38 5.73 13.84
#